data_AF-A0A819LKH3-F1
#
_entry.id   AF-A0A819LKH3-F1
#
_cell.length_a   1.000
_cell.length_b   1.000
_cell.length_c   1.000
_cell.angle_alpha   90.00
_cell.angle_beta   90.00
_cell.angle_gamma   90.00
#
_symmetry.space_group_name_H-M   'P 1'
#
loop_
_entity.id
_entity.type
_entity.pdbx_description
1 polymer ?
#
loop_
_entity_poly.entity_id
_entity_poly.type
_entity_poly.pdbx_seq_one_letter_code
_entity_poly.pdbx_strand_id
1 'polypeptide(L)'
;MYRSKKKNSKISNHTINDINSQSNLTNNKIEMQSIESVSAIRIIIGIIGVSLLSIPICYILSYMKQMKNSLNVFLYSAIICISVAPLIYFLLIKHLLYIKKEIYFYIFTIFSFTAIADLLLALTIDNYSSAFHFYLNEGEVYLKTSHGLYINYWDGTIHYTLYLIMLYCMLKQKIETKFFRFLSLFWCGSIINSLIVLLGGAAIGQYGIHIKPSYLLNIPYAIFPISFMVRQFNLRSNFIQQERKKINKSLIYRYWDIFFIIYMLFAIIFAIFRVLHALKVIMLYKSIYYNY
;
A
#
# COMPACT_ATOMS: atom_id res chain seq x y z
N MET A 1 34.31 68.64 -30.63
CA MET A 1 34.53 67.18 -30.49
C MET A 1 34.40 66.82 -29.01
N TYR A 2 33.79 65.69 -28.65
CA TYR A 2 33.48 65.16 -27.30
C TYR A 2 32.06 65.37 -26.74
N ARG A 3 31.18 64.42 -27.09
CA ARG A 3 30.02 64.02 -26.28
C ARG A 3 29.86 62.50 -26.35
N SER A 4 30.52 61.75 -25.47
CA SER A 4 30.21 60.32 -25.22
C SER A 4 30.94 59.81 -23.98
N LYS A 5 30.19 59.55 -22.90
CA LYS A 5 30.47 58.55 -21.83
C LYS A 5 29.40 58.68 -20.73
N LYS A 6 28.17 58.24 -21.02
CA LYS A 6 27.11 58.03 -20.00
C LYS A 6 26.11 57.00 -20.51
N LYS A 7 26.57 55.76 -20.75
CA LYS A 7 25.67 54.64 -21.10
C LYS A 7 25.99 53.28 -20.46
N ASN A 8 27.12 53.13 -19.76
CA ASN A 8 27.55 51.82 -19.25
C ASN A 8 27.21 51.50 -17.78
N SER A 9 26.72 52.45 -16.97
CA SER A 9 26.43 52.19 -15.54
C SER A 9 24.98 51.78 -15.23
N LYS A 10 24.06 51.89 -16.20
CA LYS A 10 22.65 51.48 -16.01
C LYS A 10 22.39 50.01 -16.35
N ILE A 11 23.25 49.40 -17.16
CA ILE A 11 23.08 48.01 -17.63
C ILE A 11 23.57 47.00 -16.59
N SER A 12 24.60 47.33 -15.80
CA SER A 12 25.14 46.48 -14.73
C SER A 12 24.19 46.35 -13.53
N ASN A 13 23.50 47.43 -13.15
CA ASN A 13 22.62 47.39 -11.97
C ASN A 13 21.33 46.62 -12.23
N HIS A 14 20.84 46.60 -13.47
CA HIS A 14 19.67 45.80 -13.84
C HIS A 14 19.98 44.29 -13.81
N THR A 15 21.12 43.89 -14.37
CA THR A 15 21.57 42.48 -14.37
C THR A 15 21.88 41.98 -12.96
N ILE A 16 22.49 42.79 -12.09
CA ILE A 16 22.76 42.40 -10.69
C ILE A 16 21.44 42.26 -9.89
N ASN A 17 20.47 43.14 -10.10
CA ASN A 17 19.16 43.01 -9.45
C ASN A 17 18.37 41.80 -9.96
N ASP A 18 18.47 41.48 -11.25
CA ASP A 18 17.83 40.29 -11.82
C ASP A 18 18.46 38.99 -11.29
N ILE A 19 19.79 38.94 -11.15
CA ILE A 19 20.52 37.81 -10.55
C ILE A 19 20.16 37.65 -9.06
N ASN A 20 20.14 38.74 -8.29
CA ASN A 20 19.75 38.70 -6.88
C ASN A 20 18.27 38.31 -6.68
N SER A 21 17.39 38.71 -7.61
CA SER A 21 15.99 38.30 -7.58
C SER A 21 15.82 36.81 -7.89
N GLN A 22 16.57 36.28 -8.88
CA GLN A 22 16.57 34.86 -9.22
C GLN A 22 17.19 34.02 -8.10
N SER A 23 18.29 34.46 -7.47
CA SER A 23 18.90 33.75 -6.35
C SER A 23 17.99 33.71 -5.12
N ASN A 24 17.27 34.81 -4.83
CA ASN A 24 16.30 34.86 -3.75
C ASN A 24 15.07 33.99 -4.04
N LEU A 25 14.60 33.95 -5.29
CA LEU A 25 13.53 33.04 -5.73
C LEU A 25 13.94 31.57 -5.64
N THR A 26 15.19 31.22 -5.97
CA THR A 26 15.69 29.85 -5.82
C THR A 26 15.87 29.47 -4.35
N ASN A 27 16.39 30.37 -3.52
CA ASN A 27 16.56 30.12 -2.08
C ASN A 27 15.22 29.94 -1.38
N ASN A 28 14.24 30.79 -1.66
CA ASN A 28 12.89 30.66 -1.11
C ASN A 28 12.19 29.37 -1.57
N LYS A 29 12.43 28.91 -2.82
CA LYS A 29 11.92 27.60 -3.30
C LYS A 29 12.58 26.43 -2.57
N ILE A 30 13.88 26.49 -2.36
CA ILE A 30 14.63 25.43 -1.64
C ILE A 30 14.17 25.36 -0.18
N GLU A 31 13.96 26.50 0.46
CA GLU A 31 13.48 26.59 1.84
C GLU A 31 12.03 26.10 1.99
N MET A 32 11.14 26.45 1.06
CA MET A 32 9.79 25.86 1.03
C MET A 32 9.84 24.34 0.85
N GLN A 33 10.67 23.84 -0.07
CA GLN A 33 10.77 22.41 -0.35
C GLN A 33 11.38 21.61 0.82
N SER A 34 12.28 22.24 1.58
CA SER A 34 12.89 21.67 2.78
C SER A 34 11.89 21.65 3.95
N ILE A 35 11.11 22.71 4.17
CA ILE A 35 10.03 22.76 5.18
C ILE A 35 8.96 21.70 4.89
N GLU A 36 8.54 21.56 3.62
CA GLU A 36 7.64 20.48 3.19
C GLU A 36 8.24 19.08 3.38
N SER A 37 9.57 18.94 3.48
CA SER A 37 10.22 17.63 3.68
C SER A 37 10.21 17.21 5.11
N VAL A 38 10.52 18.16 6.00
CA VAL A 38 10.48 17.95 7.43
C VAL A 38 9.04 17.65 7.89
N SER A 39 8.05 18.34 7.32
CA SER A 39 6.63 18.06 7.62
C SER A 39 6.18 16.69 7.15
N ALA A 40 6.55 16.28 5.93
CA ALA A 40 6.21 14.96 5.40
C ALA A 40 6.80 13.82 6.25
N ILE A 41 8.07 13.95 6.67
CA ILE A 41 8.73 12.96 7.52
C ILE A 41 8.01 12.84 8.87
N ARG A 42 7.64 13.95 9.50
CA ARG A 42 6.90 13.94 10.78
C ARG A 42 5.56 13.21 10.66
N ILE A 43 4.82 13.42 9.56
CA ILE A 43 3.56 12.72 9.33
C ILE A 43 3.79 11.22 9.15
N ILE A 44 4.81 10.82 8.39
CA ILE A 44 5.14 9.40 8.21
C ILE A 44 5.53 8.74 9.53
N ILE A 45 6.34 9.40 10.36
CA ILE A 45 6.66 8.90 11.72
C ILE A 45 5.39 8.74 12.54
N GLY A 46 4.46 9.68 12.44
CA GLY A 46 3.15 9.58 13.07
C GLY A 46 2.32 8.39 12.59
N ILE A 47 2.30 8.14 11.28
CA ILE A 47 1.61 6.99 10.69
C ILE A 47 2.23 5.69 11.18
N ILE A 48 3.56 5.62 11.23
CA ILE A 48 4.27 4.47 11.82
C ILE A 48 3.84 4.27 13.27
N GLY A 49 3.84 5.33 14.07
CA GLY A 49 3.41 5.29 15.48
C GLY A 49 1.98 4.80 15.63
N VAL A 50 1.05 5.25 14.79
CA VAL A 50 -0.34 4.78 14.83
C VAL A 50 -0.47 3.34 14.34
N SER A 51 0.25 2.94 13.29
CA SER A 51 0.25 1.55 12.82
C SER A 51 0.75 0.58 13.90
N LEU A 52 1.71 0.98 14.73
CA LEU A 52 2.19 0.19 15.87
C LEU A 52 1.16 0.05 17.00
N LEU A 53 0.14 0.92 17.08
CA LEU A 53 -0.95 0.76 18.05
C LEU A 53 -1.79 -0.49 17.78
N SER A 54 -1.70 -1.10 16.58
CA SER A 54 -2.33 -2.39 16.31
C SER A 54 -1.89 -3.46 17.30
N ILE A 55 -0.62 -3.44 17.75
CA ILE A 55 -0.07 -4.43 18.68
C ILE A 55 -0.81 -4.43 20.03
N PRO A 56 -0.80 -3.33 20.82
CA PRO A 56 -1.52 -3.31 22.09
C PRO A 56 -3.03 -3.49 21.91
N ILE A 57 -3.62 -2.98 20.82
CA ILE A 57 -5.04 -3.17 20.55
C ILE A 57 -5.36 -4.66 20.40
N CYS A 58 -4.62 -5.39 19.58
CA CYS A 58 -4.86 -6.82 19.37
C CYS A 58 -4.70 -7.65 20.66
N TYR A 59 -3.71 -7.32 21.50
CA TYR A 59 -3.58 -7.94 22.82
C TYR A 59 -4.79 -7.68 23.71
N ILE A 60 -5.29 -6.44 23.77
CA ILE A 60 -6.51 -6.10 24.53
C ILE A 60 -7.69 -6.92 24.02
N LEU A 61 -7.91 -6.99 22.71
CA LEU A 61 -8.99 -7.78 22.11
C LEU A 61 -8.87 -9.26 22.46
N SER A 62 -7.65 -9.82 22.51
CA SER A 62 -7.43 -11.22 22.84
C SER A 62 -7.91 -11.61 24.24
N TYR A 63 -7.95 -10.67 25.19
CA TYR A 63 -8.45 -10.93 26.55
C TYR A 63 -9.96 -10.68 26.70
N MET A 64 -10.62 -10.09 25.70
CA MET A 64 -12.05 -9.82 25.74
C MET A 64 -12.86 -11.10 25.49
N LYS A 65 -13.70 -11.49 26.47
CA LYS A 65 -14.61 -12.65 26.35
C LYS A 65 -15.54 -12.55 25.13
N GLN A 66 -15.85 -11.33 24.70
CA GLN A 66 -16.71 -11.01 23.56
C GLN A 66 -16.14 -11.52 22.22
N MET A 67 -14.81 -11.73 22.13
CA MET A 67 -14.15 -12.20 20.90
C MET A 67 -14.36 -13.68 20.59
N LYS A 68 -15.09 -14.41 21.44
CA LYS A 68 -15.54 -15.78 21.16
C LYS A 68 -16.66 -15.84 20.11
N ASN A 69 -17.28 -14.71 19.77
CA ASN A 69 -18.34 -14.64 18.75
C ASN A 69 -17.79 -14.01 17.47
N SER A 70 -17.94 -14.70 16.33
CA SER A 70 -17.46 -14.26 15.02
C SER A 70 -18.03 -12.91 14.58
N LEU A 71 -19.29 -12.59 14.95
CA LEU A 71 -19.90 -11.31 14.62
C LEU A 71 -19.22 -10.16 15.39
N ASN A 72 -18.91 -10.38 16.67
CA ASN A 72 -18.22 -9.39 17.48
C ASN A 72 -16.80 -9.15 16.94
N VAL A 73 -16.08 -10.21 16.57
CA VAL A 73 -14.75 -10.08 15.95
C VAL A 73 -14.80 -9.16 14.74
N PHE A 74 -15.79 -9.35 13.85
CA PHE A 74 -16.00 -8.47 12.71
C PHE A 74 -16.30 -7.01 13.12
N LEU A 75 -17.29 -6.80 14.00
CA LEU A 75 -17.71 -5.44 14.40
C LEU A 75 -16.58 -4.66 15.07
N TYR A 76 -15.88 -5.25 16.04
CA TYR A 76 -14.77 -4.58 16.72
C TYR A 76 -13.64 -4.27 15.73
N SER A 77 -13.28 -5.20 14.85
CA SER A 77 -12.24 -4.99 13.84
C SER A 77 -12.62 -3.86 12.88
N ALA A 78 -13.87 -3.82 12.41
CA ALA A 78 -14.37 -2.75 11.54
C ALA A 78 -14.36 -1.38 12.24
N ILE A 79 -14.84 -1.30 13.48
CA ILE A 79 -14.83 -0.06 14.28
C ILE A 79 -13.41 0.46 14.46
N ILE A 80 -12.46 -0.43 14.79
CA ILE A 80 -11.05 -0.07 14.96
C ILE A 80 -10.49 0.48 13.65
N CYS A 81 -10.68 -0.21 12.53
CA CYS A 81 -10.19 0.23 11.22
C CYS A 81 -10.74 1.62 10.84
N ILE A 82 -12.04 1.85 11.09
CA ILE A 82 -12.69 3.15 10.82
C ILE A 82 -12.14 4.24 11.75
N SER A 83 -11.83 3.91 13.01
CA SER A 83 -11.34 4.87 14.01
C SER A 83 -9.89 5.34 13.77
N VAL A 84 -9.08 4.58 13.04
CA VAL A 84 -7.67 4.90 12.77
C VAL A 84 -7.53 6.18 11.93
N ALA A 85 -8.36 6.38 10.91
CA ALA A 85 -8.31 7.57 10.05
C ALA A 85 -8.58 8.89 10.81
N PRO A 86 -9.65 9.04 11.61
CA PRO A 86 -9.88 10.24 12.40
C PRO A 86 -8.84 10.42 13.51
N LEU A 87 -8.31 9.33 14.10
CA LEU A 87 -7.22 9.40 15.08
C LEU A 87 -5.98 10.07 14.46
N ILE A 88 -5.60 9.66 13.25
CA ILE A 88 -4.47 10.24 12.53
C ILE A 88 -4.77 11.67 12.09
N TYR A 89 -5.99 11.93 11.65
CA TYR A 89 -6.41 13.30 11.36
C TYR A 89 -6.23 14.22 12.56
N PHE A 90 -6.68 13.78 13.74
CA PHE A 90 -6.61 14.56 14.98
C PHE A 90 -5.17 14.72 15.49
N LEU A 91 -4.39 13.64 15.52
CA LEU A 91 -3.04 13.62 16.08
C LEU A 91 -2.00 14.30 15.16
N LEU A 92 -2.17 14.21 13.83
CA LEU A 92 -1.09 14.52 12.90
C LEU A 92 -1.45 15.61 11.89
N ILE A 93 -2.70 15.63 11.40
CA ILE A 93 -3.09 16.48 10.26
C ILE A 93 -3.77 17.78 10.72
N LYS A 94 -4.35 17.83 11.94
CA LYS A 94 -4.98 19.05 12.49
C LYS A 94 -4.05 20.27 12.46
N HIS A 95 -2.73 20.06 12.56
CA HIS A 95 -1.72 21.12 12.50
C HIS A 95 -1.12 21.37 11.11
N LEU A 96 -1.51 20.59 10.09
CA LEU A 96 -0.98 20.65 8.72
C LEU A 96 -2.13 20.91 7.72
N LEU A 97 -2.52 22.18 7.63
CA LEU A 97 -3.68 22.67 6.88
C LEU A 97 -3.54 22.62 5.34
N TYR A 98 -2.41 22.17 4.80
CA TYR A 98 -2.04 22.41 3.40
C TYR A 98 -2.06 21.19 2.46
N ILE A 99 -2.29 19.98 2.98
CA ILE A 99 -2.29 18.78 2.12
C ILE A 99 -3.65 18.66 1.42
N LYS A 100 -3.66 18.67 0.09
CA LYS A 100 -4.85 18.39 -0.72
C LYS A 100 -5.30 16.95 -0.38
N LYS A 101 -6.42 16.87 0.35
CA LYS A 101 -6.89 15.65 0.99
C LYS A 101 -7.47 14.69 -0.06
N GLU A 102 -6.66 13.77 -0.54
CA GLU A 102 -7.15 12.67 -1.38
C GLU A 102 -7.68 11.54 -0.49
N ILE A 103 -8.85 10.98 -0.84
CA ILE A 103 -9.45 9.85 -0.10
C ILE A 103 -8.49 8.66 0.02
N TYR A 104 -7.65 8.44 -0.99
CA TYR A 104 -6.66 7.38 -1.03
C TYR A 104 -5.57 7.52 0.04
N PHE A 105 -5.26 8.74 0.49
CA PHE A 105 -4.30 8.95 1.56
C PHE A 105 -4.79 8.30 2.86
N TYR A 106 -6.06 8.51 3.21
CA TYR A 106 -6.66 7.91 4.40
C TYR A 106 -6.76 6.38 4.27
N ILE A 107 -7.09 5.88 3.08
CA ILE A 107 -7.18 4.44 2.82
C ILE A 107 -5.81 3.77 3.01
N PHE A 108 -4.75 4.29 2.38
CA PHE A 108 -3.40 3.73 2.54
C PHE A 108 -2.90 3.78 3.98
N THR A 109 -3.37 4.77 4.74
CA THR A 109 -3.05 4.89 6.15
C THR A 109 -3.77 3.83 7.00
N ILE A 110 -5.05 3.55 6.72
CA ILE A 110 -5.75 2.42 7.36
C ILE A 110 -5.06 1.10 6.98
N PHE A 111 -4.66 0.95 5.72
CA PHE A 111 -3.97 -0.25 5.25
C PHE A 111 -2.57 -0.44 5.85
N SER A 112 -1.86 0.65 6.19
CA SER A 112 -0.59 0.52 6.91
C SER A 112 -0.80 0.05 8.35
N PHE A 113 -1.90 0.45 9.00
CA PHE A 113 -2.28 -0.07 10.31
C PHE A 113 -2.61 -1.56 10.27
N THR A 114 -3.45 -1.97 9.33
CA THR A 114 -3.83 -3.38 9.19
C THR A 114 -2.64 -4.26 8.79
N ALA A 115 -1.70 -3.77 7.99
CA ALA A 115 -0.49 -4.52 7.66
C ALA A 115 0.36 -4.90 8.89
N ILE A 116 0.50 -4.03 9.90
CA ILE A 116 1.17 -4.42 11.16
C ILE A 116 0.34 -5.46 11.92
N ALA A 117 -0.99 -5.38 11.83
CA ALA A 117 -1.88 -6.39 12.38
C ALA A 117 -1.68 -7.75 11.66
N ASP A 118 -1.53 -7.76 10.34
CA ASP A 118 -1.22 -8.95 9.53
C ASP A 118 0.16 -9.53 9.89
N LEU A 119 1.17 -8.67 10.14
CA LEU A 119 2.46 -9.13 10.65
C LEU A 119 2.32 -9.83 12.01
N LEU A 120 1.53 -9.26 12.93
CA LEU A 120 1.28 -9.86 14.23
C LEU A 120 0.47 -11.16 14.13
N LEU A 121 -0.43 -11.25 13.14
CA LEU A 121 -1.17 -12.46 12.80
C LEU A 121 -0.21 -13.56 12.31
N ALA A 122 0.73 -13.24 11.42
CA ALA A 122 1.78 -14.17 10.97
C ALA A 122 2.61 -14.70 12.14
N LEU A 123 3.09 -13.79 13.01
CA LEU A 123 3.84 -14.16 14.22
C LEU A 123 3.02 -15.03 15.18
N THR A 124 1.69 -14.87 15.20
CA THR A 124 0.80 -15.70 16.02
C THR A 124 0.67 -17.11 15.46
N ILE A 125 0.62 -17.26 14.13
CA ILE A 125 0.61 -18.58 13.49
C ILE A 125 1.93 -19.33 13.77
N ASP A 126 3.06 -18.63 13.79
CA ASP A 126 4.38 -19.18 14.13
C ASP A 126 4.61 -19.37 15.64
N ASN A 127 3.61 -19.12 16.48
CA ASN A 127 3.66 -19.21 17.95
C ASN A 127 4.65 -18.26 18.64
N TYR A 128 5.08 -17.18 17.98
CA TYR A 128 5.85 -16.09 18.61
C TYR A 128 4.98 -15.09 19.38
N SER A 129 3.67 -15.06 19.10
CA SER A 129 2.69 -14.18 19.74
C SER A 129 1.39 -14.93 20.02
N SER A 130 0.62 -14.49 21.02
CA SER A 130 -0.72 -15.02 21.30
C SER A 130 -1.85 -14.06 20.90
N ALA A 131 -1.49 -12.87 20.41
CA ALA A 131 -2.42 -11.75 20.26
C ALA A 131 -3.59 -12.00 19.30
N PHE A 132 -3.42 -12.87 18.29
CA PHE A 132 -4.41 -13.05 17.22
C PHE A 132 -5.14 -14.40 17.26
N HIS A 133 -5.00 -15.21 18.32
CA HIS A 133 -5.69 -16.51 18.41
C HIS A 133 -7.21 -16.37 18.31
N PHE A 134 -7.78 -15.29 18.85
CA PHE A 134 -9.21 -15.03 18.74
C PHE A 134 -9.68 -14.90 17.28
N TYR A 135 -8.90 -14.22 16.43
CA TYR A 135 -9.23 -14.00 15.02
C TYR A 135 -9.01 -15.25 14.17
N LEU A 136 -7.96 -16.01 14.45
CA LEU A 136 -7.68 -17.27 13.73
C LEU A 136 -8.72 -18.34 14.03
N ASN A 137 -9.35 -18.29 15.21
CA ASN A 137 -10.41 -19.22 15.59
C ASN A 137 -11.79 -18.70 15.14
N GLU A 138 -12.11 -17.45 15.45
CA GLU A 138 -13.46 -16.90 15.30
C GLU A 138 -13.67 -15.97 14.10
N GLY A 139 -12.59 -15.52 13.45
CA GLY A 139 -12.63 -14.67 12.27
C GLY A 139 -12.38 -15.45 10.99
N GLU A 140 -11.11 -15.59 10.60
CA GLU A 140 -10.70 -16.11 9.30
C GLU A 140 -9.78 -17.32 9.43
N VAL A 141 -10.39 -18.51 9.50
CA VAL A 141 -9.69 -19.77 9.77
C VAL A 141 -8.74 -20.16 8.63
N TYR A 142 -9.05 -19.79 7.39
CA TYR A 142 -8.23 -20.10 6.21
C TYR A 142 -6.84 -19.44 6.27
N LEU A 143 -6.65 -18.41 7.10
CA LEU A 143 -5.36 -17.77 7.31
C LEU A 143 -4.36 -18.67 8.06
N LYS A 144 -4.83 -19.73 8.74
CA LYS A 144 -3.95 -20.75 9.36
C LYS A 144 -3.21 -21.62 8.34
N THR A 145 -3.59 -21.57 7.06
CA THR A 145 -2.90 -22.35 6.02
C THR A 145 -1.50 -21.79 5.77
N SER A 146 -0.57 -22.61 5.24
CA SER A 146 0.78 -22.15 4.88
C SER A 146 0.76 -20.97 3.89
N HIS A 147 -0.26 -20.90 3.03
CA HIS A 147 -0.44 -19.78 2.12
C HIS A 147 -0.95 -18.52 2.83
N GLY A 148 -1.87 -18.67 3.78
CA GLY A 148 -2.32 -17.58 4.65
C GLY A 148 -1.18 -16.98 5.46
N LEU A 149 -0.33 -17.81 6.07
CA LEU A 149 0.90 -17.37 6.75
C LEU A 149 1.81 -16.54 5.83
N TYR A 150 2.08 -17.04 4.63
CA TYR A 150 2.94 -16.36 3.66
C TYR A 150 2.37 -14.97 3.28
N ILE A 151 1.06 -14.88 3.00
CA ILE A 151 0.42 -13.61 2.67
C ILE A 151 0.51 -12.64 3.84
N ASN A 152 0.25 -13.09 5.08
CA ASN A 152 0.32 -12.20 6.25
C ASN A 152 1.73 -11.60 6.44
N TYR A 153 2.79 -12.39 6.19
CA TYR A 153 4.15 -11.85 6.16
C TYR A 153 4.37 -10.86 5.02
N TRP A 154 3.87 -11.19 3.82
CA TRP A 154 3.99 -10.32 2.65
C TRP A 154 3.29 -8.97 2.86
N ASP A 155 2.08 -9.01 3.42
CA ASP A 155 1.27 -7.83 3.74
C ASP A 155 1.96 -6.99 4.82
N GLY A 156 2.42 -7.64 5.89
CA GLY A 156 3.10 -6.99 7.00
C GLY A 156 4.49 -6.43 6.72
N THR A 157 5.14 -6.86 5.64
CA THR A 157 6.50 -6.41 5.28
C THR A 157 6.53 -5.60 3.99
N ILE A 158 6.23 -6.24 2.86
CA ILE A 158 6.31 -5.64 1.53
C ILE A 158 5.20 -4.63 1.34
N HIS A 159 3.93 -4.97 1.59
CA HIS A 159 2.84 -4.00 1.45
C HIS A 159 2.96 -2.87 2.46
N TYR A 160 3.34 -3.16 3.71
CA TYR A 160 3.62 -2.10 4.69
C TYR A 160 4.65 -1.08 4.18
N THR A 161 5.77 -1.56 3.65
CA THR A 161 6.81 -0.69 3.08
C THR A 161 6.29 0.11 1.88
N LEU A 162 5.51 -0.52 0.99
CA LEU A 162 4.89 0.17 -0.14
C LEU A 162 3.92 1.27 0.31
N TYR A 163 3.09 1.02 1.34
CA TYR A 163 2.19 2.02 1.90
C TYR A 163 2.97 3.23 2.39
N LEU A 164 4.04 3.04 3.17
CA LEU A 164 4.86 4.14 3.68
C LEU A 164 5.51 4.96 2.55
N ILE A 165 6.09 4.29 1.55
CA ILE A 165 6.71 4.97 0.41
C ILE A 165 5.66 5.76 -0.40
N MET A 166 4.51 5.14 -0.67
CA MET A 166 3.43 5.78 -1.41
C MET A 166 2.85 6.98 -0.65
N LEU A 167 2.59 6.84 0.65
CA LEU A 167 2.16 7.94 1.52
C LEU A 167 3.19 9.09 1.52
N TYR A 168 4.48 8.77 1.61
CA TYR A 168 5.54 9.77 1.54
C TYR A 168 5.55 10.50 0.19
N CYS A 169 5.39 9.77 -0.92
CA CYS A 169 5.25 10.38 -2.24
C CYS A 169 4.01 11.27 -2.36
N MET A 170 2.86 10.88 -1.78
CA MET A 170 1.64 11.69 -1.76
C MET A 170 1.85 12.99 -0.96
N LEU A 171 2.48 12.92 0.20
CA LEU A 171 2.83 14.10 1.01
C LEU A 171 3.78 15.03 0.28
N LYS A 172 4.68 14.47 -0.52
CA LYS A 172 5.60 15.21 -1.39
C LYS A 172 5.01 15.67 -2.72
N GLN A 173 3.71 15.47 -2.95
CA GLN A 173 3.02 15.79 -4.20
C GLN A 173 3.69 15.14 -5.44
N LYS A 174 4.36 14.00 -5.24
CA LYS A 174 5.06 13.22 -6.28
C LYS A 174 4.18 12.11 -6.89
N ILE A 175 2.86 12.29 -6.84
CA ILE A 175 1.85 11.32 -7.33
C ILE A 175 1.98 11.12 -8.84
N GLU A 176 2.33 12.17 -9.58
CA GLU A 176 2.48 12.17 -11.04
C GLU A 176 3.85 11.63 -11.50
N THR A 177 4.60 10.95 -10.63
CA THR A 177 5.90 10.37 -11.01
C THR A 177 5.78 8.93 -11.51
N LYS A 178 6.64 8.56 -12.46
CA LYS A 178 6.74 7.16 -12.94
C LYS A 178 7.00 6.17 -11.82
N PHE A 179 7.80 6.59 -10.83
CA PHE A 179 8.13 5.76 -9.67
C PHE A 179 6.91 5.48 -8.80
N PHE A 180 6.12 6.51 -8.45
CA PHE A 180 4.87 6.33 -7.70
C PHE A 180 3.88 5.45 -8.46
N ARG A 181 3.76 5.64 -9.77
CA ARG A 181 2.93 4.79 -10.63
C ARG A 181 3.39 3.35 -10.63
N PHE A 182 4.69 3.09 -10.73
CA PHE A 182 5.24 1.73 -10.69
C PHE A 182 4.93 1.05 -9.34
N LEU A 183 5.24 1.73 -8.23
CA LEU A 183 4.95 1.25 -6.87
C LEU A 183 3.47 0.90 -6.70
N SER A 184 2.59 1.80 -7.12
CA SER A 184 1.16 1.62 -6.92
C SER A 184 0.54 0.55 -7.83
N LEU A 185 1.02 0.39 -9.07
CA LEU A 185 0.58 -0.70 -9.94
C LEU A 185 1.10 -2.06 -9.44
N PHE A 186 2.33 -2.10 -8.93
CA PHE A 186 2.88 -3.29 -8.27
C PHE A 186 2.03 -3.67 -7.05
N TRP A 187 1.74 -2.71 -6.19
CA TRP A 187 0.84 -2.89 -5.05
C TRP A 187 -0.55 -3.41 -5.48
N CYS A 188 -1.20 -2.77 -6.46
CA CYS A 188 -2.51 -3.20 -6.97
C CYS A 188 -2.49 -4.65 -7.46
N GLY A 189 -1.51 -5.01 -8.29
CA GLY A 189 -1.39 -6.37 -8.81
C GLY A 189 -1.14 -7.40 -7.71
N SER A 190 -0.30 -7.06 -6.73
CA SER A 190 0.04 -7.91 -5.60
C SER A 190 -1.18 -8.20 -4.70
N ILE A 191 -1.97 -7.18 -4.35
CA ILE A 191 -3.21 -7.36 -3.57
C ILE A 191 -4.25 -8.18 -4.35
N ILE A 192 -4.47 -7.85 -5.64
CA ILE A 192 -5.44 -8.58 -6.48
C ILE A 192 -5.07 -10.06 -6.58
N ASN A 193 -3.78 -10.37 -6.82
CA ASN A 193 -3.30 -11.74 -6.87
C ASN A 193 -3.53 -12.46 -5.52
N SER A 194 -3.19 -11.81 -4.41
CA SER A 194 -3.36 -12.39 -3.07
C SER A 194 -4.83 -12.69 -2.78
N LEU A 195 -5.75 -11.79 -3.13
CA LEU A 195 -7.19 -12.01 -2.94
C LEU A 195 -7.72 -13.15 -3.81
N ILE A 196 -7.35 -13.21 -5.09
CA ILE A 196 -7.82 -14.27 -6.00
C ILE A 196 -7.38 -15.65 -5.47
N VAL A 197 -6.13 -15.77 -5.06
CA VAL A 197 -5.60 -17.07 -4.60
C VAL A 197 -6.15 -17.42 -3.22
N LEU A 198 -6.19 -16.46 -2.29
CA LEU A 198 -6.57 -16.72 -0.91
C LEU A 198 -8.09 -16.87 -0.74
N LEU A 199 -8.90 -15.93 -1.24
CA LEU A 199 -10.36 -16.04 -1.16
C LEU A 199 -10.88 -17.11 -2.12
N GLY A 200 -10.30 -17.24 -3.32
CA GLY A 200 -10.66 -18.33 -4.23
C GLY A 200 -10.35 -19.69 -3.63
N GLY A 201 -9.18 -19.84 -3.01
CA GLY A 201 -8.81 -21.05 -2.27
C GLY A 201 -9.70 -21.31 -1.06
N ALA A 202 -10.08 -20.28 -0.30
CA ALA A 202 -11.00 -20.41 0.83
C ALA A 202 -12.41 -20.83 0.40
N ALA A 203 -12.92 -20.28 -0.71
CA ALA A 203 -14.26 -20.56 -1.24
C ALA A 203 -14.38 -21.98 -1.81
N ILE A 204 -13.36 -22.47 -2.52
CA ILE A 204 -13.36 -23.81 -3.13
C ILE A 204 -12.92 -24.89 -2.12
N GLY A 205 -12.11 -24.52 -1.14
CA GLY A 205 -11.52 -25.43 -0.17
C GLY A 205 -12.44 -25.82 0.98
N GLN A 206 -11.87 -26.54 1.94
CA GLN A 206 -12.55 -27.06 3.14
C GLN A 206 -13.23 -26.00 4.03
N TYR A 207 -12.91 -24.71 3.81
CA TYR A 207 -13.45 -23.59 4.58
C TYR A 207 -14.66 -22.90 3.91
N GLY A 208 -15.03 -23.30 2.69
CA GLY A 208 -16.11 -22.66 1.90
C GLY A 208 -17.52 -22.88 2.46
N ILE A 209 -17.72 -23.88 3.32
CA ILE A 209 -19.03 -24.24 3.89
C ILE A 209 -19.41 -23.33 5.08
N HIS A 210 -18.43 -22.74 5.76
CA HIS A 210 -18.64 -21.91 6.95
C HIS A 210 -18.09 -20.49 6.74
N ILE A 211 -18.84 -19.69 5.98
CA ILE A 211 -18.52 -18.28 5.73
C ILE A 211 -18.79 -17.47 7.00
N LYS A 212 -17.73 -16.89 7.55
CA LYS A 212 -17.80 -16.03 8.75
C LYS A 212 -17.96 -14.56 8.35
N PRO A 213 -18.56 -13.70 9.20
CA PRO A 213 -18.70 -12.27 8.90
C PRO A 213 -17.36 -11.55 8.63
N SER A 214 -16.26 -12.03 9.20
CA SER A 214 -14.93 -11.43 9.02
C SER A 214 -14.45 -11.41 7.56
N TYR A 215 -14.96 -12.28 6.68
CA TYR A 215 -14.65 -12.23 5.24
C TYR A 215 -15.04 -10.88 4.61
N LEU A 216 -16.02 -10.17 5.17
CA LEU A 216 -16.42 -8.84 4.72
C LEU A 216 -15.31 -7.79 4.91
N LEU A 217 -14.33 -8.03 5.80
CA LEU A 217 -13.16 -7.17 5.96
C LEU A 217 -12.26 -7.15 4.70
N ASN A 218 -12.40 -8.14 3.81
CA ASN A 218 -11.69 -8.17 2.53
C ASN A 218 -12.35 -7.32 1.43
N ILE A 219 -13.61 -6.89 1.61
CA ILE A 219 -14.32 -6.08 0.60
C ILE A 219 -13.58 -4.77 0.26
N PRO A 220 -13.10 -3.98 1.23
CA PRO A 220 -12.22 -2.83 0.95
C PRO A 220 -11.02 -3.19 0.07
N TYR A 221 -10.34 -4.30 0.37
CA TYR A 221 -9.19 -4.76 -0.40
C TYR A 221 -9.56 -5.26 -1.79
N ALA A 222 -10.80 -5.68 -2.05
CA ALA A 222 -11.26 -6.00 -3.39
C ALA A 222 -11.59 -4.73 -4.21
N ILE A 223 -12.27 -3.77 -3.60
CA ILE A 223 -12.78 -2.58 -4.30
C ILE A 223 -11.68 -1.55 -4.55
N PHE A 224 -10.88 -1.23 -3.53
CA PHE A 224 -9.96 -0.10 -3.58
C PHE A 224 -8.80 -0.27 -4.57
N PRO A 225 -8.10 -1.42 -4.64
CA PRO A 225 -7.04 -1.63 -5.62
C PRO A 225 -7.55 -1.53 -7.06
N ILE A 226 -8.76 -2.05 -7.34
CA ILE A 226 -9.36 -1.95 -8.68
C ILE A 226 -9.68 -0.49 -9.02
N SER A 227 -10.36 0.22 -8.10
CA SER A 227 -10.66 1.65 -8.27
C SER A 227 -9.38 2.49 -8.47
N PHE A 228 -8.36 2.24 -7.66
CA PHE A 228 -7.08 2.94 -7.74
C PHE A 228 -6.35 2.64 -9.06
N MET A 229 -6.35 1.38 -9.48
CA MET A 229 -5.76 0.94 -10.74
C MET A 229 -6.42 1.63 -11.94
N VAL A 230 -7.76 1.70 -11.99
CA VAL A 230 -8.49 2.42 -13.03
C VAL A 230 -8.11 3.91 -13.06
N ARG A 231 -8.01 4.55 -11.88
CA ARG A 231 -7.52 5.94 -11.78
C ARG A 231 -6.11 6.09 -12.36
N GLN A 232 -5.17 5.20 -12.03
CA GLN A 232 -3.80 5.24 -12.55
C GLN A 232 -3.70 5.01 -14.07
N PHE A 233 -4.61 4.20 -14.63
CA PHE A 233 -4.70 4.04 -16.08
C PHE A 233 -5.26 5.28 -16.77
N ASN A 234 -6.26 5.93 -16.18
CA ASN A 234 -6.81 7.17 -16.73
C ASN A 234 -5.80 8.32 -16.70
N LEU A 235 -4.95 8.40 -15.67
CA LEU A 235 -3.82 9.35 -15.62
C LEU A 235 -2.80 9.09 -16.75
N ARG A 236 -2.65 7.86 -17.24
CA ARG A 236 -1.70 7.47 -18.31
C ARG A 236 -1.93 8.21 -19.62
N SER A 237 -3.19 8.45 -19.96
CA SER A 237 -3.60 9.15 -21.18
C SER A 237 -2.81 10.46 -21.36
N ASN A 238 -2.67 11.21 -20.26
CA ASN A 238 -2.03 12.52 -20.24
C ASN A 238 -0.48 12.44 -20.34
N PHE A 239 0.14 11.37 -19.81
CA PHE A 239 1.59 11.17 -19.85
C PHE A 239 2.14 10.71 -21.20
N ILE A 240 1.42 9.84 -21.91
CA ILE A 240 1.85 9.34 -23.23
C ILE A 240 1.96 10.50 -24.23
N GLN A 241 1.09 11.51 -24.10
CA GLN A 241 1.14 12.75 -24.88
C GLN A 241 2.42 13.57 -24.62
N GLN A 242 2.95 13.55 -23.40
CA GLN A 242 4.21 14.23 -23.03
C GLN A 242 5.46 13.40 -23.38
N GLU A 243 5.42 12.07 -23.28
CA GLU A 243 6.58 11.19 -23.54
C GLU A 243 6.91 10.98 -25.02
N ARG A 244 5.95 11.10 -25.96
CA ARG A 244 6.27 11.03 -27.40
C ARG A 244 7.34 12.04 -27.85
N LYS A 245 7.60 13.09 -27.06
CA LYS A 245 8.63 14.11 -27.33
C LYS A 245 10.02 13.82 -26.74
N LYS A 246 10.19 12.80 -25.90
CA LYS A 246 11.50 12.47 -25.27
C LYS A 246 11.68 10.96 -25.19
N ILE A 247 12.09 10.33 -26.30
CA ILE A 247 12.50 8.93 -26.31
C ILE A 247 14.03 8.89 -26.40
N ASN A 248 14.66 8.73 -25.24
CA ASN A 248 15.94 8.05 -25.07
C ASN A 248 15.89 7.41 -23.69
N LYS A 249 15.30 6.21 -23.60
CA LYS A 249 15.33 5.41 -22.35
C LYS A 249 16.58 4.53 -22.38
N SER A 250 17.31 4.47 -21.27
CA SER A 250 18.54 3.68 -21.16
C SER A 250 18.24 2.17 -21.17
N LEU A 251 19.17 1.40 -21.77
CA LEU A 251 19.06 -0.05 -21.97
C LEU A 251 18.88 -0.85 -20.67
N ILE A 252 19.28 -0.31 -19.52
CA ILE A 252 19.26 -0.99 -18.21
C ILE A 252 17.86 -1.30 -17.70
N TYR A 253 16.89 -0.41 -17.90
CA TYR A 253 15.50 -0.66 -17.49
C TYR A 253 14.87 -1.82 -18.25
N ARG A 254 15.36 -2.10 -19.48
CA ARG A 254 14.87 -3.20 -20.32
C ARG A 254 15.21 -4.58 -19.74
N TYR A 255 16.32 -4.71 -19.00
CA TYR A 255 16.71 -5.99 -18.41
C TYR A 255 15.85 -6.37 -17.20
N TRP A 256 15.53 -5.40 -16.35
CA TRP A 256 14.61 -5.63 -15.23
C TRP A 256 13.21 -5.98 -15.70
N ASP A 257 12.71 -5.32 -16.74
CA ASP A 257 11.42 -5.64 -17.35
C ASP A 257 11.39 -7.10 -17.87
N ILE A 258 12.45 -7.55 -18.54
CA ILE A 258 12.57 -8.95 -19.02
C ILE A 258 12.64 -9.94 -17.86
N PHE A 259 13.44 -9.65 -16.84
CA PHE A 259 13.54 -10.49 -15.64
C PHE A 259 12.18 -10.64 -14.96
N PHE A 260 11.43 -9.53 -14.80
CA PHE A 260 10.07 -9.56 -14.26
C PHE A 260 9.12 -10.38 -15.13
N ILE A 261 9.19 -10.27 -16.45
CA ILE A 261 8.36 -11.06 -17.36
C ILE A 261 8.65 -12.56 -17.21
N ILE A 262 9.92 -12.96 -17.17
CA ILE A 262 10.32 -14.37 -16.99
C ILE A 262 9.86 -14.89 -15.64
N TYR A 263 10.06 -14.10 -14.57
CA TYR A 263 9.59 -14.44 -13.23
C TYR A 263 8.05 -14.63 -13.19
N MET A 264 7.29 -13.71 -13.81
CA MET A 264 5.83 -13.81 -13.87
C MET A 264 5.36 -15.02 -14.66
N LEU A 265 6.02 -15.35 -15.78
CA LEU A 265 5.73 -16.56 -16.56
C LEU A 265 5.98 -17.82 -15.73
N PHE A 266 7.11 -17.89 -15.03
CA PHE A 266 7.41 -19.00 -14.13
C PHE A 266 6.37 -19.11 -13.02
N ALA A 267 5.98 -17.99 -12.40
CA ALA A 267 4.94 -17.96 -11.37
C ALA A 267 3.58 -18.45 -11.90
N ILE A 268 3.18 -18.09 -13.12
CA ILE A 268 1.96 -18.58 -13.76
C ILE A 268 2.02 -20.10 -13.97
N ILE A 269 3.12 -20.62 -14.52
CA ILE A 269 3.30 -22.06 -14.72
C ILE A 269 3.22 -22.81 -13.39
N PHE A 270 3.90 -22.31 -12.36
CA PHE A 270 3.86 -22.89 -11.02
C PHE A 270 2.46 -22.85 -10.40
N ALA A 271 1.72 -21.75 -10.57
CA ALA A 271 0.33 -21.63 -10.11
C ALA A 271 -0.58 -22.67 -10.78
N ILE A 272 -0.45 -22.87 -12.10
CA ILE A 272 -1.20 -23.90 -12.84
C ILE A 272 -0.85 -25.30 -12.32
N PHE A 273 0.44 -25.60 -12.12
CA PHE A 273 0.87 -26.88 -11.57
C PHE A 273 0.27 -27.16 -10.18
N ARG A 274 0.26 -26.14 -9.30
CA ARG A 274 -0.34 -26.24 -7.96
C ARG A 274 -1.84 -26.52 -8.01
N VAL A 275 -2.57 -25.85 -8.91
CA VAL A 275 -4.02 -26.07 -9.10
C VAL A 275 -4.29 -27.48 -9.62
N LEU A 276 -3.53 -27.95 -10.61
CA LEU A 276 -3.64 -29.30 -11.15
C LEU A 276 -3.37 -30.38 -10.07
N HIS A 277 -2.36 -30.14 -9.23
CA HIS A 277 -2.06 -31.05 -8.13
C HIS A 277 -3.21 -31.10 -7.11
N ALA A 278 -3.74 -29.94 -6.70
CA ALA A 278 -4.87 -29.87 -5.78
C ALA A 278 -6.13 -30.56 -6.35
N LEU A 279 -6.45 -30.36 -7.64
CA LEU A 279 -7.56 -31.03 -8.32
C LEU A 279 -7.38 -32.55 -8.35
N LYS A 280 -6.16 -33.03 -8.63
CA LYS A 280 -5.86 -34.47 -8.66
C LYS A 280 -6.08 -35.12 -7.28
N VAL A 281 -5.66 -34.45 -6.20
CA VAL A 281 -5.90 -34.91 -4.83
C VAL A 281 -7.40 -34.94 -4.51
N ILE A 282 -8.15 -33.91 -4.89
CA ILE A 282 -9.62 -33.85 -4.69
C ILE A 282 -10.33 -34.98 -5.44
N MET A 283 -9.94 -35.25 -6.70
CA MET A 283 -10.55 -36.34 -7.48
C MET A 283 -10.20 -37.73 -6.93
N LEU A 284 -8.96 -37.96 -6.47
CA LEU A 284 -8.56 -39.20 -5.82
C LEU A 284 -9.35 -39.45 -4.53
N TYR A 285 -9.52 -38.42 -3.70
CA TYR A 285 -10.28 -38.51 -2.46
C TYR A 285 -11.76 -38.83 -2.71
N LYS A 286 -12.36 -38.20 -3.73
CA LYS A 286 -13.76 -38.47 -4.12
C LYS A 286 -13.95 -39.85 -4.73
N SER A 287 -12.97 -40.36 -5.49
CA SER A 287 -13.00 -41.72 -6.06
C SER A 287 -12.95 -42.82 -4.99
N ILE A 288 -12.28 -42.60 -3.86
CA ILE A 288 -12.20 -43.58 -2.77
C ILE A 288 -13.54 -43.67 -2.02
N TYR A 289 -14.25 -42.55 -1.88
CA TYR A 289 -15.54 -42.49 -1.17
C TYR A 289 -16.75 -42.96 -1.97
N TYR A 290 -16.67 -43.03 -3.31
CA TYR A 290 -17.74 -43.54 -4.17
C TYR A 290 -17.57 -45.00 -4.59
N ASN A 291 -16.49 -45.66 -4.14
CA ASN A 291 -16.22 -47.08 -4.39
C ASN A 291 -16.56 -47.99 -3.17
N TYR A 292 -17.32 -47.47 -2.21
CA TYR A 292 -17.96 -48.19 -1.11
C TYR A 292 -19.42 -47.75 -1.00
#